data_AF-A0AAX0Z8K3-F1
#
_entry.id   AF-A0AAX0Z8K3-F1
#
_cell.length_a   1.000
_cell.length_b   1.000
_cell.length_c   1.000
_cell.angle_alpha   90.00
_cell.angle_beta   90.00
_cell.angle_gamma   90.00
#
_symmetry.space_group_name_H-M   'P 1'
#
loop_
_entity.id
_entity.type
_entity.pdbx_description
1 polymer ?
#
loop_
_entity_poly.entity_id
_entity_poly.type
_entity_poly.pdbx_seq_one_letter_code
_entity_poly.pdbx_strand_id
1 'polypeptide(L)'
;MGLDKKFEKYVKSVCKRIKNKDVHSNIKLELMDHLYTLKEEAMNAGMSEEEAVEQALDQIGDAEILGTQLHETHKVQIDFKMILLVLATCSCGLLVMYVLQFHSDFTNLQNMNIFYKSLAFYLVGLVLMFGLFSFDYRRLLKYSWHLYIGTLGMLIFSMVFGSRVNGILFLRIRDVSINLTEIMPFLLAISLAGIFHNWNWENAYKTWLGVGMMALPIILISTIGFLPATVICLVMCLTVMYVSSASYKQIILLSAAGILYLMVELFSLFQADGHLFFYRILEFSSNGLQITPYAMSEVHTDWMFTYIIYSFGWLAGLIALLLFVIFIHRVFRTAKRLKMAYGKMVMTGLAAVFAAKYLLSIFTNFGLLPLSGVSMPFMSYGGSHILLEMMAVGLILSIYRRRQMGDVFRKEAGSIS
;
A
#
# COMPACT_ATOMS: atom_id res chain seq x y z
N MET A 1 -3.99 -11.68 -47.87
CA MET A 1 -4.92 -10.93 -46.98
C MET A 1 -5.92 -11.81 -46.21
N GLY A 2 -6.25 -13.02 -46.67
CA GLY A 2 -7.13 -13.96 -45.94
C GLY A 2 -6.41 -14.94 -44.99
N LEU A 3 -5.16 -15.28 -45.26
CA LEU A 3 -4.38 -16.30 -44.55
C LEU A 3 -3.91 -15.86 -43.15
N ASP A 4 -3.50 -14.61 -42.99
CA ASP A 4 -3.17 -14.02 -41.67
C ASP A 4 -4.37 -14.04 -40.71
N LYS A 5 -5.61 -14.01 -41.25
CA LYS A 5 -6.83 -14.14 -40.43
C LYS A 5 -6.98 -15.54 -39.83
N LYS A 6 -6.41 -16.59 -40.42
CA LYS A 6 -6.43 -17.95 -39.83
C LYS A 6 -5.60 -17.96 -38.53
N PHE A 7 -4.39 -17.39 -38.53
CA PHE A 7 -3.56 -17.24 -37.34
C PHE A 7 -4.25 -16.38 -36.28
N GLU A 8 -4.79 -15.21 -36.66
CA GLU A 8 -5.51 -14.37 -35.70
C GLU A 8 -6.72 -15.08 -35.07
N LYS A 9 -7.48 -15.86 -35.85
CA LYS A 9 -8.62 -16.62 -35.36
C LYS A 9 -8.17 -17.73 -34.41
N TYR A 10 -7.09 -18.43 -34.74
CA TYR A 10 -6.48 -19.47 -33.90
C TYR A 10 -6.05 -18.89 -32.55
N VAL A 11 -5.21 -17.86 -32.55
CA VAL A 11 -4.69 -17.22 -31.33
C VAL A 11 -5.83 -16.63 -30.48
N LYS A 12 -6.86 -16.07 -31.12
CA LYS A 12 -8.07 -15.62 -30.41
C LYS A 12 -8.81 -16.78 -29.73
N SER A 13 -8.88 -17.95 -30.36
CA SER A 13 -9.47 -19.16 -29.77
C SER A 13 -8.68 -19.64 -28.55
N VAL A 14 -7.34 -19.69 -28.66
CA VAL A 14 -6.44 -20.02 -27.55
C VAL A 14 -6.66 -19.06 -26.37
N CYS A 15 -6.59 -17.74 -26.62
CA CYS A 15 -6.78 -16.73 -25.58
C CYS A 15 -8.18 -16.78 -24.92
N LYS A 16 -9.21 -17.23 -25.64
CA LYS A 16 -10.57 -17.39 -25.08
C LYS A 16 -10.62 -18.41 -23.95
N ARG A 17 -9.72 -19.41 -23.95
CA ARG A 17 -9.61 -20.42 -22.88
C ARG A 17 -8.82 -19.93 -21.66
N ILE A 18 -8.05 -18.84 -21.81
CA ILE A 18 -7.19 -18.30 -20.75
C ILE A 18 -7.95 -17.22 -19.97
N LYS A 19 -8.30 -17.49 -18.70
CA LYS A 19 -9.02 -16.50 -17.85
C LYS A 19 -8.17 -15.29 -17.47
N ASN A 20 -6.85 -15.45 -17.37
CA ASN A 20 -5.95 -14.37 -16.99
C ASN A 20 -5.70 -13.43 -18.16
N LYS A 21 -6.44 -12.31 -18.19
CA LYS A 21 -6.31 -11.31 -19.27
C LYS A 21 -4.98 -10.55 -19.24
N ASP A 22 -4.27 -10.54 -18.11
CA ASP A 22 -3.01 -9.79 -17.99
C ASP A 22 -1.89 -10.39 -18.87
N VAL A 23 -2.00 -11.66 -19.29
CA VAL A 23 -1.00 -12.36 -20.13
C VAL A 23 -1.37 -12.42 -21.62
N HIS A 24 -2.60 -12.02 -21.98
CA HIS A 24 -3.12 -12.17 -23.34
C HIS A 24 -2.28 -11.43 -24.39
N SER A 25 -1.77 -10.23 -24.06
CA SER A 25 -0.93 -9.46 -24.99
C SER A 25 0.35 -10.22 -25.33
N ASN A 26 0.99 -10.81 -24.33
CA ASN A 26 2.26 -11.52 -24.50
C ASN A 26 2.05 -12.83 -25.24
N ILE A 27 1.08 -13.63 -24.79
CA ILE A 27 0.73 -14.91 -25.44
C ILE A 27 0.32 -14.67 -26.89
N LYS A 28 -0.44 -13.60 -27.17
CA LYS A 28 -0.78 -13.25 -28.55
C LYS A 28 0.47 -12.96 -29.37
N LEU A 29 1.41 -12.20 -28.83
CA LEU A 29 2.63 -11.81 -29.55
C LEU A 29 3.52 -13.03 -29.80
N GLU A 30 3.79 -13.83 -28.78
CA GLU A 30 4.63 -15.04 -28.85
C GLU A 30 4.05 -16.10 -29.80
N LEU A 31 2.75 -16.41 -29.68
CA LEU A 31 2.12 -17.37 -30.58
C LEU A 31 2.08 -16.87 -32.02
N MET A 32 1.90 -15.56 -32.22
CA MET A 32 1.89 -15.01 -33.57
C MET A 32 3.28 -15.08 -34.19
N ASP A 33 4.31 -14.70 -33.43
CA ASP A 33 5.71 -14.77 -33.86
C ASP A 33 6.09 -16.20 -34.24
N HIS A 34 5.80 -17.17 -33.36
CA HIS A 34 6.06 -18.59 -33.63
C HIS A 34 5.31 -19.12 -34.87
N LEU A 35 4.03 -18.76 -35.04
CA LEU A 35 3.26 -19.14 -36.24
C LEU A 35 3.87 -18.56 -37.52
N TYR A 36 4.36 -17.32 -37.47
CA TYR A 36 5.01 -16.69 -38.62
C TYR A 36 6.36 -17.33 -38.95
N THR A 37 7.16 -17.66 -37.94
CA THR A 37 8.42 -18.40 -38.12
C THR A 37 8.17 -19.75 -38.78
N LEU A 38 7.21 -20.54 -38.27
CA LEU A 38 6.87 -21.85 -38.84
C LEU A 38 6.36 -21.74 -40.29
N LYS A 39 5.57 -20.70 -40.59
CA LYS A 39 5.11 -20.42 -41.97
C LYS A 39 6.31 -20.16 -42.89
N GLU A 40 7.25 -19.31 -42.46
CA GLU A 40 8.41 -18.94 -43.26
C GLU A 40 9.33 -20.15 -43.51
N GLU A 41 9.53 -21.00 -42.50
CA GLU A 41 10.27 -22.26 -42.65
C GLU A 41 9.61 -23.21 -43.66
N ALA A 42 8.29 -23.39 -43.59
CA ALA A 42 7.55 -24.23 -44.54
C ALA A 42 7.58 -23.68 -45.97
N MET A 43 7.49 -22.35 -46.13
CA MET A 43 7.64 -21.69 -47.44
C MET A 43 9.05 -21.86 -48.01
N ASN A 44 10.08 -21.75 -47.16
CA ASN A 44 11.48 -22.00 -47.56
C ASN A 44 11.73 -23.47 -47.94
N ALA A 45 10.96 -24.40 -47.39
CA ALA A 45 10.94 -25.81 -47.80
C ALA A 45 10.20 -26.06 -49.13
N GLY A 46 9.67 -25.01 -49.77
CA GLY A 46 9.05 -25.06 -51.10
C GLY A 46 7.52 -25.24 -51.09
N MET A 47 6.86 -25.12 -49.93
CA MET A 47 5.39 -25.21 -49.86
C MET A 47 4.71 -23.92 -50.32
N SER A 48 3.47 -24.05 -50.80
CA SER A 48 2.63 -22.88 -51.05
C SER A 48 2.27 -22.17 -49.74
N GLU A 49 1.95 -20.87 -49.80
CA GLU A 49 1.60 -20.11 -48.58
C GLU A 49 0.37 -20.69 -47.85
N GLU A 50 -0.58 -21.27 -48.58
CA GLU A 50 -1.77 -21.92 -47.98
C GLU A 50 -1.41 -23.19 -47.22
N GLU A 51 -0.59 -24.06 -47.83
CA GLU A 51 -0.08 -25.29 -47.19
C GLU A 51 0.81 -24.97 -45.99
N ALA A 52 1.67 -23.95 -46.11
CA ALA A 52 2.55 -23.51 -45.03
C ALA A 52 1.76 -23.02 -43.80
N VAL A 53 0.64 -22.32 -44.00
CA VAL A 53 -0.24 -21.87 -42.92
C VAL A 53 -0.95 -23.04 -42.23
N GLU A 54 -1.41 -24.03 -42.99
CA GLU A 54 -2.04 -25.21 -42.40
C GLU A 54 -1.02 -26.07 -41.64
N GLN A 55 0.17 -26.28 -42.21
CA GLN A 55 1.26 -26.99 -41.54
C GLN A 55 1.68 -26.31 -40.23
N ALA A 56 1.80 -24.97 -40.22
CA ALA A 56 2.14 -24.23 -39.01
C ALA A 56 1.08 -24.40 -37.91
N LEU A 57 -0.22 -24.41 -38.27
CA LEU A 57 -1.31 -24.64 -37.31
C LEU A 57 -1.31 -26.08 -36.79
N ASP A 58 -1.09 -27.06 -37.66
CA ASP A 58 -1.03 -28.47 -37.28
C ASP A 58 0.15 -28.77 -36.34
N GLN A 59 1.30 -28.12 -36.55
CA GLN A 59 2.46 -28.26 -35.68
C GLN A 59 2.22 -27.69 -34.27
N ILE A 60 1.54 -26.55 -34.15
CA ILE A 60 1.17 -26.00 -32.84
C ILE A 60 0.06 -26.84 -32.18
N GLY A 61 -0.83 -27.41 -32.99
CA GLY A 61 -1.89 -28.31 -32.55
C GLY A 61 -3.19 -27.60 -32.16
N ASP A 62 -4.06 -28.29 -31.44
CA ASP A 62 -5.43 -27.81 -31.17
C ASP A 62 -5.46 -26.59 -30.23
N ALA A 63 -6.24 -25.57 -30.62
CA ALA A 63 -6.35 -24.32 -29.89
C ALA A 63 -6.99 -24.47 -28.50
N GLU A 64 -7.89 -25.43 -28.31
CA GLU A 64 -8.55 -25.66 -27.02
C GLU A 64 -7.62 -26.34 -26.03
N ILE A 65 -6.86 -27.34 -26.50
CA ILE A 65 -5.85 -28.05 -25.70
C ILE A 65 -4.76 -27.05 -25.26
N LEU A 66 -4.16 -26.33 -26.21
CA LEU A 66 -3.12 -25.35 -25.93
C LEU A 66 -3.64 -24.24 -25.00
N GLY A 67 -4.84 -23.73 -25.28
CA GLY A 67 -5.47 -22.72 -24.43
C GLY A 67 -5.72 -23.18 -22.99
N THR A 68 -6.05 -24.46 -22.79
CA THR A 68 -6.24 -25.06 -21.46
C THR A 68 -4.91 -25.23 -20.73
N GLN A 69 -3.86 -25.69 -21.42
CA GLN A 69 -2.51 -25.80 -20.85
C GLN A 69 -1.96 -24.43 -20.45
N LEU A 70 -2.09 -23.42 -21.33
CA LEU A 70 -1.69 -22.05 -21.03
C LEU A 70 -2.52 -21.42 -19.92
N HIS A 71 -3.80 -21.81 -19.75
CA HIS A 71 -4.62 -21.36 -18.64
C HIS A 71 -4.07 -21.81 -17.29
N GLU A 72 -3.69 -23.09 -17.16
CA GLU A 72 -3.11 -23.62 -15.92
C GLU A 72 -1.75 -23.00 -15.61
N THR A 73 -0.90 -22.84 -16.62
CA THR A 73 0.42 -22.20 -16.46
C THR A 73 0.30 -20.74 -16.02
N HIS A 74 -0.69 -20.00 -16.53
CA HIS A 74 -0.84 -18.56 -16.29
C HIS A 74 -1.99 -18.21 -15.35
N LYS A 75 -2.39 -19.13 -14.48
CA LYS A 75 -3.51 -18.92 -13.54
C LYS A 75 -3.22 -17.77 -12.57
N VAL A 76 -4.25 -16.95 -12.31
CA VAL A 76 -4.18 -15.83 -11.36
C VAL A 76 -3.90 -16.36 -9.95
N GLN A 77 -2.79 -15.94 -9.35
CA GLN A 77 -2.44 -16.30 -7.98
C GLN A 77 -2.96 -15.26 -6.99
N ILE A 78 -3.84 -15.68 -6.09
CA ILE A 78 -4.43 -14.83 -5.04
C ILE A 78 -3.73 -15.13 -3.70
N ASP A 79 -3.32 -14.10 -2.96
CA ASP A 79 -2.79 -14.27 -1.59
C ASP A 79 -3.93 -14.34 -0.58
N PHE A 80 -4.60 -15.50 -0.49
CA PHE A 80 -5.69 -15.71 0.47
C PHE A 80 -5.26 -15.49 1.92
N LYS A 81 -4.01 -15.81 2.26
CA LYS A 81 -3.48 -15.60 3.62
C LYS A 81 -3.41 -14.11 3.95
N MET A 82 -3.01 -13.29 2.98
CA MET A 82 -3.00 -11.83 3.13
C MET A 82 -4.40 -11.27 3.33
N ILE A 83 -5.37 -11.71 2.51
CA ILE A 83 -6.77 -11.29 2.63
C ILE A 83 -7.34 -11.67 4.00
N LEU A 84 -7.14 -12.92 4.43
CA LEU A 84 -7.62 -13.41 5.72
C LEU A 84 -7.03 -12.62 6.89
N LEU A 85 -5.73 -12.29 6.83
CA LEU A 85 -5.07 -11.47 7.85
C LEU A 85 -5.68 -10.07 7.94
N VAL A 86 -5.90 -9.39 6.80
CA VAL A 86 -6.52 -8.06 6.79
C VAL A 86 -7.94 -8.14 7.33
N LEU A 87 -8.74 -9.13 6.91
CA LEU A 87 -10.09 -9.33 7.42
C LEU A 87 -10.12 -9.61 8.93
N ALA A 88 -9.17 -10.40 9.45
CA ALA A 88 -9.04 -10.67 10.88
C ALA A 88 -8.74 -9.37 11.66
N THR A 89 -7.77 -8.58 11.21
CA THR A 89 -7.41 -7.28 11.83
C THR A 89 -8.60 -6.32 11.82
N CYS A 90 -9.33 -6.22 10.71
CA CYS A 90 -10.53 -5.38 10.60
C CYS A 90 -11.67 -5.87 11.50
N SER A 91 -11.82 -7.19 11.65
CA SER A 91 -12.82 -7.79 12.54
C SER A 91 -12.52 -7.46 13.99
N CYS A 92 -11.24 -7.47 14.40
CA CYS A 92 -10.82 -6.98 15.72
C CYS A 92 -11.19 -5.50 15.92
N GLY A 93 -10.91 -4.65 14.93
CA GLY A 93 -11.30 -3.24 14.94
C GLY A 93 -12.80 -3.04 15.09
N LEU A 94 -13.60 -3.74 14.28
CA LEU A 94 -15.06 -3.69 14.32
C LEU A 94 -15.65 -4.18 15.65
N LEU A 95 -15.08 -5.25 16.21
CA LEU A 95 -15.50 -5.77 17.52
C LEU A 95 -15.30 -4.71 18.61
N VAL A 96 -14.18 -4.01 18.59
CA VAL A 96 -13.93 -2.92 19.54
C VAL A 96 -14.92 -1.76 19.33
N MET A 97 -15.19 -1.36 18.09
CA MET A 97 -16.19 -0.32 17.79
C MET A 97 -17.59 -0.72 18.26
N TYR A 98 -17.94 -1.99 18.14
CA TYR A 98 -19.20 -2.54 18.65
C TYR A 98 -19.28 -2.43 20.18
N VAL A 99 -18.23 -2.85 20.89
CA VAL A 99 -18.20 -2.76 22.36
C VAL A 99 -18.22 -1.30 22.81
N LEU A 100 -17.47 -0.41 22.16
CA LEU A 100 -17.50 1.03 22.46
C LEU A 100 -18.90 1.64 22.26
N GLN A 101 -19.59 1.28 21.18
CA GLN A 101 -20.92 1.83 20.87
C GLN A 101 -22.02 1.34 21.82
N PHE A 102 -21.98 0.06 22.21
CA PHE A 102 -23.13 -0.59 22.87
C PHE A 102 -22.90 -0.97 24.33
N HIS A 103 -21.66 -1.08 24.77
CA HIS A 103 -21.30 -1.65 26.07
C HIS A 103 -20.37 -0.76 26.90
N SER A 104 -19.93 0.38 26.38
CA SER A 104 -19.03 1.27 27.11
C SER A 104 -19.77 2.36 27.87
N ASP A 105 -19.18 2.81 28.98
CA ASP A 105 -19.67 3.91 29.80
C ASP A 105 -19.48 5.29 29.13
N PHE A 106 -18.87 5.35 27.94
CA PHE A 106 -18.66 6.58 27.17
C PHE A 106 -19.94 7.00 26.43
N THR A 107 -20.90 7.59 27.16
CA THR A 107 -22.22 7.99 26.64
C THR A 107 -22.16 8.89 25.40
N ASN A 108 -21.14 9.74 25.27
CA ASN A 108 -20.93 10.58 24.07
C ASN A 108 -20.69 9.74 22.80
N LEU A 109 -19.99 8.61 22.90
CA LEU A 109 -19.72 7.72 21.77
C LEU A 109 -20.97 6.95 21.33
N GLN A 110 -21.85 6.60 22.28
CA GLN A 110 -23.11 5.92 21.98
C GLN A 110 -24.01 6.75 21.03
N ASN A 111 -23.95 8.08 21.11
CA ASN A 111 -24.73 8.97 20.24
C ASN A 111 -24.10 9.18 18.84
N MET A 112 -22.85 8.75 18.63
CA MET A 112 -22.12 9.00 17.39
C MET A 112 -22.29 7.92 16.32
N ASN A 113 -22.98 6.81 16.64
CA ASN A 113 -23.16 5.64 15.76
C ASN A 113 -21.84 5.12 15.18
N ILE A 114 -20.79 5.09 16.00
CA ILE A 114 -19.41 4.78 15.56
C ILE A 114 -19.31 3.40 14.91
N PHE A 115 -20.04 2.40 15.43
CA PHE A 115 -20.05 1.05 14.90
C PHE A 115 -20.59 1.00 13.47
N TYR A 116 -21.78 1.58 13.22
CA TYR A 116 -22.41 1.56 11.91
C TYR A 116 -21.60 2.35 10.88
N LYS A 117 -21.01 3.48 11.28
CA LYS A 117 -20.11 4.26 10.41
C LYS A 117 -18.88 3.44 10.04
N SER A 118 -18.21 2.84 11.02
CA SER A 118 -17.05 1.96 10.78
C SER A 118 -17.41 0.80 9.86
N LEU A 119 -18.52 0.10 10.12
CA LEU A 119 -19.00 -1.00 9.27
C LEU A 119 -19.19 -0.56 7.83
N ALA A 120 -19.82 0.58 7.59
CA ALA A 120 -19.97 1.14 6.25
C ALA A 120 -18.61 1.41 5.58
N PHE A 121 -17.65 2.00 6.29
CA PHE A 121 -16.31 2.24 5.75
C PHE A 121 -15.54 0.94 5.47
N TYR A 122 -15.64 -0.09 6.32
CA TYR A 122 -15.03 -1.39 6.02
C TYR A 122 -15.65 -2.05 4.79
N LEU A 123 -16.98 -2.00 4.64
CA LEU A 123 -17.67 -2.57 3.47
C LEU A 123 -17.27 -1.86 2.17
N VAL A 124 -17.28 -0.52 2.16
CA VAL A 124 -16.82 0.27 1.01
C VAL A 124 -15.33 0.03 0.75
N GLY A 125 -14.52 -0.03 1.81
CA GLY A 125 -13.10 -0.34 1.74
C GLY A 125 -12.83 -1.69 1.09
N LEU A 126 -13.59 -2.74 1.43
CA LEU A 126 -13.48 -4.05 0.79
C LEU A 126 -13.77 -3.99 -0.71
N VAL A 127 -14.81 -3.26 -1.13
CA VAL A 127 -15.11 -3.05 -2.56
C VAL A 127 -13.94 -2.37 -3.26
N LEU A 128 -13.37 -1.31 -2.66
CA LEU A 128 -12.21 -0.60 -3.21
C LEU A 128 -10.95 -1.48 -3.26
N MET A 129 -10.71 -2.29 -2.22
CA MET A 129 -9.61 -3.26 -2.16
C MET A 129 -9.67 -4.25 -3.32
N PHE A 130 -10.84 -4.86 -3.56
CA PHE A 130 -11.01 -5.81 -4.67
C PHE A 130 -10.99 -5.14 -6.05
N GLY A 131 -11.46 -3.90 -6.14
CA GLY A 131 -11.32 -3.07 -7.34
C GLY A 131 -9.84 -2.84 -7.70
N LEU A 132 -9.04 -2.41 -6.72
CA LEU A 132 -7.60 -2.17 -6.93
C LEU A 132 -6.78 -3.46 -7.06
N PHE A 133 -7.20 -4.57 -6.46
CA PHE A 133 -6.61 -5.90 -6.74
C PHE A 133 -6.65 -6.24 -8.23
N SER A 134 -7.76 -5.91 -8.90
CA SER A 134 -7.93 -6.15 -10.34
C SER A 134 -7.15 -5.16 -11.20
N PHE A 135 -6.99 -3.92 -10.73
CA PHE A 135 -6.27 -2.85 -11.43
C PHE A 135 -4.79 -3.22 -11.67
N ASP A 136 -4.23 -2.87 -12.83
CA ASP A 136 -2.80 -3.07 -13.13
C ASP A 136 -1.97 -1.92 -12.56
N TYR A 137 -1.30 -2.19 -11.43
CA TYR A 137 -0.47 -1.20 -10.73
C TYR A 137 0.61 -0.57 -11.62
N ARG A 138 1.09 -1.27 -12.66
CA ARG A 138 2.14 -0.76 -13.57
C ARG A 138 1.68 0.49 -14.32
N ARG A 139 0.37 0.66 -14.51
CA ARG A 139 -0.19 1.86 -15.13
C ARG A 139 0.07 3.13 -14.31
N LEU A 140 0.34 3.02 -13.01
CA LEU A 140 0.68 4.16 -12.17
C LEU A 140 2.08 4.71 -12.46
N LEU A 141 2.97 3.89 -13.02
CA LEU A 141 4.36 4.28 -13.31
C LEU A 141 4.44 5.54 -14.18
N LYS A 142 3.64 5.61 -15.25
CA LYS A 142 3.61 6.79 -16.15
C LYS A 142 3.00 8.04 -15.50
N TYR A 143 2.25 7.87 -14.41
CA TYR A 143 1.62 8.97 -13.68
C TYR A 143 2.39 9.37 -12.41
N SER A 144 3.58 8.81 -12.16
CA SER A 144 4.33 9.04 -10.92
C SER A 144 4.58 10.52 -10.63
N TRP A 145 4.97 11.30 -11.63
CA TRP A 145 5.13 12.76 -11.49
C TRP A 145 3.82 13.49 -11.21
N HIS A 146 2.73 13.10 -11.88
CA HIS A 146 1.40 13.69 -11.67
C HIS A 146 0.89 13.38 -10.26
N LEU A 147 1.10 12.15 -9.77
CA LEU A 147 0.76 11.75 -8.41
C LEU A 147 1.59 12.54 -7.40
N TYR A 148 2.89 12.71 -7.61
CA TYR A 148 3.75 13.48 -6.72
C TYR A 148 3.31 14.95 -6.64
N ILE A 149 3.19 15.63 -7.79
CA ILE A 149 2.78 17.04 -7.85
C ILE A 149 1.37 17.22 -7.32
N GLY A 150 0.44 16.33 -7.68
CA GLY A 150 -0.93 16.34 -7.17
C GLY A 150 -0.99 16.15 -5.66
N THR A 151 -0.14 15.30 -5.09
CA THR A 151 -0.05 15.08 -3.63
C THR A 151 0.45 16.33 -2.92
N LEU A 152 1.51 16.98 -3.44
CA LEU A 152 1.97 18.27 -2.91
C LEU A 152 0.91 19.38 -3.06
N GLY A 153 0.23 19.43 -4.20
CA GLY A 153 -0.84 20.38 -4.46
C GLY A 153 -2.02 20.19 -3.49
N MET A 154 -2.43 18.95 -3.23
CA MET A 154 -3.44 18.64 -2.22
C MET A 154 -3.02 19.05 -0.82
N LEU A 155 -1.74 18.87 -0.47
CA LEU A 155 -1.18 19.30 0.81
C LEU A 155 -1.22 20.83 0.95
N ILE A 156 -0.74 21.56 -0.04
CA ILE A 156 -0.79 23.03 -0.05
C ILE A 156 -2.24 23.53 -0.04
N PHE A 157 -3.12 22.90 -0.82
CA PHE A 157 -4.55 23.22 -0.81
C PHE A 157 -5.15 23.02 0.58
N SER A 158 -4.80 21.93 1.28
CA SER A 158 -5.25 21.70 2.65
C SER A 158 -4.76 22.78 3.61
N MET A 159 -3.54 23.30 3.45
CA MET A 159 -3.01 24.38 4.29
C MET A 159 -3.78 25.68 4.11
N VAL A 160 -4.23 25.97 2.90
CA VAL A 160 -4.94 27.22 2.56
C VAL A 160 -6.42 27.15 2.95
N PHE A 161 -7.07 26.01 2.72
CA PHE A 161 -8.53 25.87 2.84
C PHE A 161 -9.00 24.94 3.97
N GLY A 162 -8.08 24.27 4.66
CA GLY A 162 -8.40 23.33 5.73
C GLY A 162 -8.76 24.00 7.05
N SER A 163 -9.63 23.35 7.81
CA SER A 163 -9.98 23.73 9.17
C SER A 163 -9.24 22.85 10.17
N ARG A 164 -8.66 23.46 11.22
CA ARG A 164 -8.00 22.71 12.29
C ARG A 164 -9.02 22.21 13.32
N VAL A 165 -8.90 20.94 13.70
CA VAL A 165 -9.63 20.31 14.81
C VAL A 165 -8.58 19.67 15.71
N ASN A 166 -8.45 20.14 16.96
CA ASN A 166 -7.42 19.68 17.91
C ASN A 166 -6.00 19.71 17.33
N GLY A 167 -5.66 20.76 16.59
CA GLY A 167 -4.35 20.93 15.95
C GLY A 167 -4.19 20.19 14.60
N ILE A 168 -5.03 19.19 14.30
CA ILE A 168 -4.98 18.41 13.06
C ILE A 168 -5.76 19.10 11.94
N LEU A 169 -5.21 19.09 10.73
CA LEU A 169 -5.78 19.76 9.57
C LEU A 169 -6.76 18.86 8.82
N PHE A 170 -8.01 19.29 8.69
CA PHE A 170 -9.04 18.58 7.94
C PHE A 170 -9.60 19.44 6.81
N LEU A 171 -9.84 18.82 5.66
CA LEU A 171 -10.71 19.38 4.64
C LEU A 171 -12.14 18.94 4.93
N ARG A 172 -13.06 19.91 5.03
CA ARG A 172 -14.48 19.66 5.26
C ARG A 172 -15.26 19.85 3.97
N ILE A 173 -15.83 18.75 3.45
CA ILE A 173 -16.74 18.76 2.31
C ILE A 173 -18.13 18.40 2.84
N ARG A 174 -18.94 19.43 3.12
CA ARG A 174 -20.27 19.31 3.75
C ARG A 174 -20.19 18.49 5.05
N ASP A 175 -20.60 17.23 5.03
CA ASP A 175 -20.66 16.33 6.19
C ASP A 175 -19.43 15.43 6.34
N VAL A 176 -18.50 15.46 5.37
CA VAL A 176 -17.33 14.59 5.35
C VAL A 176 -16.08 15.41 5.70
N SER A 177 -15.35 14.98 6.73
CA SER A 177 -14.04 15.50 7.10
C SER A 177 -12.96 14.54 6.64
N ILE A 178 -12.00 15.04 5.85
CA ILE A 178 -10.88 14.24 5.33
C ILE A 178 -9.58 14.79 5.89
N ASN A 179 -8.85 13.96 6.64
CA ASN A 179 -7.47 14.22 7.02
C ASN A 179 -6.55 13.83 5.85
N LEU A 180 -6.17 14.80 5.04
CA LEU A 180 -5.26 14.55 3.93
C LEU A 180 -3.84 14.20 4.40
N THR A 181 -3.42 14.69 5.56
CA THR A 181 -2.06 14.51 6.06
C THR A 181 -1.75 13.04 6.38
N GLU A 182 -2.76 12.25 6.78
CA GLU A 182 -2.64 10.78 6.90
C GLU A 182 -2.59 10.06 5.55
N ILE A 183 -3.17 10.65 4.50
CA ILE A 183 -3.26 10.05 3.17
C ILE A 183 -1.95 10.25 2.38
N MET A 184 -1.27 11.38 2.58
CA MET A 184 -0.11 11.77 1.78
C MET A 184 1.02 10.73 1.77
N PRO A 185 1.44 10.10 2.89
CA PRO A 185 2.57 9.15 2.86
C PRO A 185 2.31 7.93 1.95
N PHE A 186 1.06 7.47 1.82
CA PHE A 186 0.70 6.38 0.92
C PHE A 186 0.82 6.79 -0.55
N LEU A 187 0.32 7.98 -0.90
CA LEU A 187 0.43 8.51 -2.26
C LEU A 187 1.88 8.80 -2.63
N LEU A 188 2.65 9.38 -1.71
CA LEU A 188 4.08 9.63 -1.88
C LEU A 188 4.87 8.32 -2.05
N ALA A 189 4.54 7.26 -1.30
CA ALA A 189 5.18 5.95 -1.49
C ALA A 189 5.00 5.43 -2.92
N ILE A 190 3.81 5.60 -3.51
CA ILE A 190 3.51 5.19 -4.88
C ILE A 190 4.24 6.08 -5.90
N SER A 191 4.18 7.40 -5.72
CA SER A 191 4.75 8.35 -6.67
C SER A 191 6.28 8.35 -6.64
N LEU A 192 6.89 8.39 -5.46
CA LEU A 192 8.34 8.39 -5.30
C LEU A 192 8.93 7.05 -5.75
N ALA A 193 8.27 5.91 -5.49
CA ALA A 193 8.72 4.64 -6.05
C ALA A 193 8.82 4.67 -7.59
N GLY A 194 7.88 5.33 -8.26
CA GLY A 194 7.86 5.42 -9.72
C GLY A 194 8.71 6.54 -10.30
N ILE A 195 9.16 7.49 -9.49
CA ILE A 195 10.20 8.46 -9.86
C ILE A 195 11.58 7.83 -9.68
N PHE A 196 11.76 7.08 -8.58
CA PHE A 196 13.06 6.58 -8.16
C PHE A 196 13.44 5.20 -8.72
N HIS A 197 12.54 4.51 -9.45
CA HIS A 197 12.79 3.12 -9.90
C HIS A 197 14.02 2.93 -10.79
N ASN A 198 14.42 3.95 -11.54
CA ASN A 198 15.61 3.98 -12.39
C ASN A 198 16.47 5.22 -12.08
N TRP A 199 16.46 5.68 -10.82
CA TRP A 199 17.21 6.87 -10.44
C TRP A 199 18.70 6.59 -10.33
N ASN A 200 19.52 7.51 -10.84
CA ASN A 200 20.96 7.42 -10.71
C ASN A 200 21.43 8.31 -9.56
N TRP A 201 21.68 7.70 -8.40
CA TRP A 201 22.19 8.35 -7.20
C TRP A 201 23.69 8.69 -7.24
N GLU A 202 24.44 8.26 -8.25
CA GLU A 202 25.86 8.63 -8.39
C GLU A 202 26.02 10.01 -9.02
N ASN A 203 25.03 10.44 -9.80
CA ASN A 203 25.01 11.78 -10.37
C ASN A 203 24.69 12.81 -9.27
N ALA A 204 25.59 13.77 -9.07
CA ALA A 204 25.48 14.78 -8.01
C ALA A 204 24.21 15.64 -8.12
N TYR A 205 23.85 16.08 -9.34
CA TYR A 205 22.63 16.85 -9.57
C TYR A 205 21.38 16.02 -9.22
N LYS A 206 21.31 14.77 -9.68
CA LYS A 206 20.19 13.86 -9.36
C LYS A 206 20.13 13.52 -7.87
N THR A 207 21.26 13.47 -7.18
CA THR A 207 21.30 13.27 -5.73
C THR A 207 20.61 14.42 -5.00
N TRP A 208 21.04 15.65 -5.27
CA TRP A 208 20.47 16.84 -4.62
C TRP A 208 18.99 17.03 -4.99
N LEU A 209 18.63 16.79 -6.25
CA LEU A 209 17.23 16.81 -6.68
C LEU A 209 16.41 15.75 -5.93
N GLY A 210 16.91 14.52 -5.83
CA GLY A 210 16.22 13.44 -5.13
C GLY A 210 16.02 13.71 -3.64
N VAL A 211 17.05 14.20 -2.95
CA VAL A 211 16.97 14.61 -1.54
C VAL A 211 16.00 15.78 -1.37
N GLY A 212 16.05 16.79 -2.24
CA GLY A 212 15.11 17.91 -2.23
C GLY A 212 13.66 17.49 -2.43
N MET A 213 13.41 16.55 -3.35
CA MET A 213 12.08 15.98 -3.58
C MET A 213 11.53 15.20 -2.38
N MET A 214 12.39 14.56 -1.60
CA MET A 214 11.96 13.87 -0.37
C MET A 214 11.82 14.83 0.81
N ALA A 215 12.69 15.84 0.90
CA ALA A 215 12.65 16.84 1.96
C ALA A 215 11.44 17.76 1.85
N LEU A 216 11.02 18.14 0.64
CA LEU A 216 9.90 19.05 0.42
C LEU A 216 8.58 18.61 1.08
N PRO A 217 8.04 17.39 0.83
CA PRO A 217 6.83 16.93 1.51
C PRO A 217 7.02 16.80 3.02
N ILE A 218 8.22 16.42 3.51
CA ILE A 218 8.51 16.33 4.94
C ILE A 218 8.40 17.73 5.58
N ILE A 219 9.04 18.73 4.98
CA ILE A 219 8.98 20.13 5.46
C ILE A 219 7.53 20.63 5.45
N LEU A 220 6.78 20.39 4.37
CA LEU A 220 5.39 20.82 4.27
C LEU A 220 4.50 20.13 5.32
N ILE A 221 4.66 18.83 5.57
CA ILE A 221 3.90 18.15 6.63
C ILE A 221 4.29 18.69 8.01
N SER A 222 5.57 18.97 8.23
CA SER A 222 6.07 19.58 9.46
C SER A 222 5.50 20.98 9.71
N THR A 223 5.33 21.83 8.69
CA THR A 223 4.71 23.16 8.86
C THR A 223 3.23 23.10 9.21
N ILE A 224 2.55 21.98 8.92
CA ILE A 224 1.19 21.73 9.42
C ILE A 224 1.22 21.50 10.94
N GLY A 225 2.33 21.00 11.50
CA GLY A 225 2.45 20.66 12.91
C GLY A 225 1.87 19.28 13.24
N PHE A 226 1.87 18.35 12.28
CA PHE A 226 1.39 16.98 12.50
C PHE A 226 2.55 15.98 12.52
N LEU A 227 3.19 15.88 13.69
CA LEU A 227 4.41 15.11 13.92
C LEU A 227 4.34 13.64 13.47
N PRO A 228 3.24 12.87 13.70
CA PRO A 228 3.17 11.48 13.25
C PRO A 228 3.32 11.32 11.74
N ALA A 229 2.66 12.16 10.95
CA ALA A 229 2.78 12.10 9.50
C ALA A 229 4.18 12.47 9.02
N THR A 230 4.87 13.40 9.70
CA THR A 230 6.28 13.72 9.41
C THR A 230 7.16 12.49 9.62
N VAL A 231 7.03 11.79 10.75
CA VAL A 231 7.82 10.58 11.04
C VAL A 231 7.51 9.47 10.03
N ILE A 232 6.24 9.23 9.74
CA ILE A 232 5.81 8.21 8.75
C ILE A 232 6.39 8.55 7.36
N CYS A 233 6.31 9.82 6.95
CA CYS A 233 6.86 10.27 5.66
C CYS A 233 8.39 10.13 5.61
N LEU A 234 9.10 10.47 6.69
CA LEU A 234 10.56 10.30 6.78
C LEU A 234 10.95 8.82 6.66
N VAL A 235 10.31 7.93 7.42
CA VAL A 235 10.58 6.47 7.37
C VAL A 235 10.29 5.91 5.97
N MET A 236 9.20 6.35 5.34
CA MET A 236 8.86 5.97 3.97
C MET A 236 9.93 6.45 2.98
N CYS A 237 10.33 7.72 3.03
CA CYS A 237 11.38 8.28 2.17
C CYS A 237 12.71 7.52 2.33
N LEU A 238 13.16 7.28 3.57
CA LEU A 238 14.39 6.53 3.84
C LEU A 238 14.30 5.09 3.30
N THR A 239 13.13 4.46 3.40
CA THR A 239 12.92 3.13 2.82
C THR A 239 13.00 3.16 1.29
N VAL A 240 12.39 4.16 0.64
CA VAL A 240 12.47 4.32 -0.82
C VAL A 240 13.92 4.59 -1.25
N MET A 241 14.66 5.45 -0.54
CA MET A 241 16.09 5.69 -0.79
C MET A 241 16.89 4.39 -0.75
N TYR A 242 16.74 3.62 0.34
CA TYR A 242 17.43 2.35 0.51
C TYR A 242 17.13 1.36 -0.63
N VAL A 243 15.85 1.19 -1.00
CA VAL A 243 15.45 0.25 -2.07
C VAL A 243 15.83 0.76 -3.46
N SER A 244 15.94 2.08 -3.64
CA SER A 244 16.42 2.73 -4.88
C SER A 244 17.94 2.74 -5.04
N SER A 245 18.68 2.06 -4.15
CA SER A 245 20.15 2.00 -4.16
C SER A 245 20.85 3.34 -3.87
N ALA A 246 20.23 4.22 -3.07
CA ALA A 246 20.93 5.39 -2.55
C ALA A 246 22.09 4.98 -1.64
N SER A 247 23.20 5.73 -1.68
CA SER A 247 24.35 5.46 -0.81
C SER A 247 24.05 5.81 0.65
N TYR A 248 24.74 5.15 1.60
CA TYR A 248 24.56 5.40 3.03
C TYR A 248 24.80 6.88 3.42
N LYS A 249 25.70 7.60 2.73
CA LYS A 249 25.95 9.03 2.96
C LYS A 249 24.73 9.90 2.64
N GLN A 250 24.03 9.58 1.56
CA GLN A 250 22.81 10.29 1.15
C GLN A 250 21.65 10.01 2.11
N ILE A 251 21.55 8.76 2.58
CA ILE A 251 20.57 8.38 3.61
C ILE A 251 20.85 9.14 4.92
N ILE A 252 22.12 9.22 5.34
CA ILE A 252 22.54 9.98 6.53
C ILE A 252 22.19 11.47 6.38
N LEU A 253 22.37 12.05 5.20
CA LEU A 253 22.06 13.46 4.95
C LEU A 253 20.58 13.78 5.23
N LEU A 254 19.66 12.99 4.68
CA LEU A 254 18.23 13.18 4.92
C LEU A 254 17.84 12.84 6.37
N SER A 255 18.41 11.76 6.92
CA SER A 255 18.06 11.31 8.28
C SER A 255 18.55 12.26 9.36
N ALA A 256 19.76 12.82 9.24
CA ALA A 256 20.30 13.74 10.25
C ALA A 256 19.43 15.01 10.38
N ALA A 257 19.03 15.61 9.26
CA ALA A 257 18.16 16.78 9.25
C ALA A 257 16.76 16.45 9.81
N GLY A 258 16.19 15.31 9.39
CA GLY A 258 14.90 14.84 9.89
C GLY A 258 14.93 14.56 11.39
N ILE A 259 15.93 13.82 11.88
CA ILE A 259 16.07 13.47 13.30
C ILE A 259 16.25 14.73 14.15
N LEU A 260 17.08 15.68 13.72
CA LEU A 260 17.28 16.94 14.46
C LEU A 260 15.95 17.69 14.64
N TYR A 261 15.17 17.84 13.56
CA TYR A 261 13.84 18.45 13.63
C TYR A 261 12.91 17.70 14.59
N LEU A 262 12.84 16.37 14.46
CA LEU A 262 12.00 15.53 15.32
C LEU A 262 12.40 15.61 16.79
N MET A 263 13.71 15.70 17.11
CA MET A 263 14.19 15.86 18.49
C MET A 263 13.75 17.20 19.10
N VAL A 264 13.82 18.30 18.33
CA VAL A 264 13.36 19.62 18.79
C VAL A 264 11.86 19.60 19.06
N GLU A 265 11.07 19.10 18.11
CA GLU A 265 9.60 19.07 18.24
C GLU A 265 9.16 18.16 19.40
N LEU A 266 9.79 16.99 19.53
CA LEU A 266 9.48 16.05 20.61
C LEU A 266 9.85 16.64 21.97
N PHE A 267 10.99 17.34 22.08
CA PHE A 267 11.36 18.04 23.30
C PHE A 267 10.33 19.12 23.68
N SER A 268 9.86 19.91 22.71
CA SER A 268 8.81 20.91 22.94
C SER A 268 7.50 20.27 23.43
N LEU A 269 7.09 19.13 22.85
CA LEU A 269 5.90 18.39 23.30
C LEU A 269 6.05 17.84 24.72
N PHE A 270 7.21 17.26 25.05
CA PHE A 270 7.48 16.80 26.41
C PHE A 270 7.46 17.95 27.43
N GLN A 271 7.91 19.15 27.05
CA GLN A 271 7.85 20.30 27.95
C GLN A 271 6.42 20.84 28.13
N ALA A 272 5.60 20.82 27.06
CA ALA A 272 4.23 21.32 27.09
C ALA A 272 3.27 20.38 27.84
N ASP A 273 3.28 19.09 27.49
CA ASP A 273 2.26 18.12 27.92
C ASP A 273 2.84 16.92 28.69
N GLY A 274 4.17 16.88 28.90
CA GLY A 274 4.86 15.71 29.45
C GLY A 274 4.34 15.29 30.82
N HIS A 275 3.95 16.23 31.68
CA HIS A 275 3.36 15.92 32.99
C HIS A 275 2.00 15.22 32.83
N LEU A 276 1.08 15.77 32.05
CA LEU A 276 -0.25 15.20 31.83
C LEU A 276 -0.15 13.80 31.18
N PHE A 277 0.78 13.64 30.26
CA PHE A 277 1.08 12.37 29.61
C PHE A 277 1.64 11.33 30.61
N PHE A 278 2.60 11.71 31.46
CA PHE A 278 3.15 10.82 32.50
C PHE A 278 2.08 10.38 33.52
N TYR A 279 1.16 11.27 33.89
CA TYR A 279 0.05 10.93 34.77
C TYR A 279 -0.88 9.86 34.16
N ARG A 280 -1.21 9.95 32.87
CA ARG A 280 -2.03 8.93 32.16
C ARG A 280 -1.35 7.55 32.14
N ILE A 281 -0.02 7.51 32.02
CA ILE A 281 0.77 6.26 32.03
C ILE A 281 0.76 5.61 33.41
N LEU A 282 0.93 6.41 34.47
CA LEU A 282 0.96 5.91 35.84
C LEU A 282 -0.40 5.33 36.25
N GLU A 283 -1.51 5.96 35.87
CA GLU A 283 -2.86 5.37 36.05
C GLU A 283 -3.01 4.03 35.31
N PHE A 284 -2.57 3.96 34.05
CA PHE A 284 -2.60 2.72 33.25
C PHE A 284 -1.77 1.59 33.88
N SER A 285 -0.61 1.91 34.45
CA SER A 285 0.31 0.91 35.03
C SER A 285 -0.04 0.49 36.46
N SER A 286 -0.69 1.34 37.25
CA SER A 286 -0.89 1.11 38.69
C SER A 286 -2.25 0.49 39.04
N ASN A 287 -3.31 0.87 38.32
CA ASN A 287 -4.70 0.53 38.69
C ASN A 287 -5.38 -0.35 37.64
N GLY A 288 -4.65 -1.32 37.07
CA GLY A 288 -5.15 -2.23 36.04
C GLY A 288 -6.65 -2.52 36.20
N LEU A 289 -7.41 -2.16 35.16
CA LEU A 289 -8.88 -2.26 35.04
C LEU A 289 -9.75 -1.10 35.57
N GLN A 290 -9.24 -0.01 36.15
CA GLN A 290 -10.06 1.18 36.48
C GLN A 290 -9.49 2.46 35.86
N ILE A 291 -9.75 2.64 34.57
CA ILE A 291 -9.36 3.86 33.84
C ILE A 291 -10.56 4.80 33.82
N THR A 292 -10.39 6.03 34.30
CA THR A 292 -11.46 7.01 34.29
C THR A 292 -11.77 7.47 32.85
N PRO A 293 -13.06 7.57 32.45
CA PRO A 293 -13.44 7.99 31.10
C PRO A 293 -12.86 9.35 30.64
N TYR A 294 -12.51 10.23 31.59
CA TYR A 294 -11.91 11.54 31.30
C TYR A 294 -10.43 11.45 30.89
N ALA A 295 -9.70 10.41 31.28
CA ALA A 295 -8.29 10.23 30.91
C ALA A 295 -8.10 9.80 29.45
N MET A 296 -9.15 9.28 28.80
CA MET A 296 -9.11 8.77 27.43
C MET A 296 -10.12 9.43 26.49
N SER A 297 -10.18 10.77 26.45
CA SER A 297 -10.80 11.43 25.29
C SER A 297 -10.22 10.84 23.99
N GLU A 298 -11.07 10.49 23.02
CA GLU A 298 -10.65 9.88 21.74
C GLU A 298 -10.22 8.40 21.80
N VAL A 299 -10.80 7.57 22.69
CA VAL A 299 -10.52 6.12 22.78
C VAL A 299 -10.60 5.40 21.43
N HIS A 300 -11.64 5.72 20.68
CA HIS A 300 -11.98 5.10 19.42
C HIS A 300 -10.95 5.38 18.30
N THR A 301 -10.09 6.39 18.43
CA THR A 301 -9.07 6.75 17.43
C THR A 301 -7.66 6.45 17.95
N ASP A 302 -7.21 7.17 18.97
CA ASP A 302 -5.80 7.25 19.36
C ASP A 302 -5.41 6.19 20.39
N TRP A 303 -6.35 5.77 21.24
CA TRP A 303 -6.12 4.84 22.36
C TRP A 303 -6.67 3.43 22.14
N MET A 304 -6.79 3.04 20.86
CA MET A 304 -7.39 1.77 20.44
C MET A 304 -6.71 0.55 21.09
N PHE A 305 -5.38 0.50 21.08
CA PHE A 305 -4.63 -0.63 21.64
C PHE A 305 -4.78 -0.70 23.17
N THR A 306 -4.74 0.45 23.83
CA THR A 306 -4.96 0.56 25.28
C THR A 306 -6.35 0.08 25.66
N TYR A 307 -7.38 0.44 24.89
CA TYR A 307 -8.74 -0.01 25.11
C TYR A 307 -8.93 -1.52 24.88
N ILE A 308 -8.23 -2.10 23.89
CA ILE A 308 -8.24 -3.54 23.67
C ILE A 308 -7.74 -4.27 24.92
N ILE A 309 -6.62 -3.82 25.49
CA ILE A 309 -6.06 -4.42 26.72
C ILE A 309 -7.00 -4.20 27.91
N TYR A 310 -7.55 -2.99 28.05
CA TYR A 310 -8.48 -2.66 29.13
C TYR A 310 -9.73 -3.54 29.11
N SER A 311 -10.34 -3.73 27.93
CA SER A 311 -11.65 -4.40 27.80
C SER A 311 -11.53 -5.92 27.68
N PHE A 312 -10.48 -6.42 27.04
CA PHE A 312 -10.34 -7.83 26.67
C PHE A 312 -9.07 -8.48 27.24
N GLY A 313 -8.25 -7.73 27.98
CA GLY A 313 -7.02 -8.22 28.60
C GLY A 313 -5.81 -8.26 27.66
N TRP A 314 -4.65 -8.53 28.25
CA TRP A 314 -3.35 -8.55 27.55
C TRP A 314 -3.28 -9.58 26.42
N LEU A 315 -3.96 -10.72 26.54
CA LEU A 315 -3.98 -11.75 25.50
C LEU A 315 -4.58 -11.21 24.20
N ALA A 316 -5.69 -10.47 24.27
CA ALA A 316 -6.30 -9.84 23.11
C ALA A 316 -5.38 -8.79 22.48
N GLY A 317 -4.72 -7.97 23.31
CA GLY A 317 -3.69 -7.03 22.85
C GLY A 317 -2.54 -7.72 22.11
N LEU A 318 -2.03 -8.82 22.64
CA LEU A 318 -0.96 -9.61 22.00
C LEU A 318 -1.41 -10.20 20.66
N ILE A 319 -2.65 -10.70 20.56
CA ILE A 319 -3.21 -11.21 19.31
C ILE A 319 -3.29 -10.08 18.26
N ALA A 320 -3.81 -8.91 18.64
CA ALA A 320 -3.87 -7.73 17.76
C ALA A 320 -2.47 -7.31 17.27
N LEU A 321 -1.47 -7.37 18.17
CA LEU A 321 -0.06 -7.13 17.85
C LEU A 321 0.48 -8.11 16.81
N LEU A 322 0.31 -9.39 17.06
CA LEU A 322 0.83 -10.45 16.20
C LEU A 322 0.19 -10.44 14.82
N LEU A 323 -1.12 -10.19 14.71
CA LEU A 323 -1.81 -10.09 13.43
C LEU A 323 -1.16 -9.05 12.51
N PHE A 324 -0.84 -7.87 13.04
CA PHE A 324 -0.23 -6.81 12.26
C PHE A 324 1.25 -7.09 11.93
N VAL A 325 2.01 -7.64 12.88
CA VAL A 325 3.40 -8.06 12.62
C VAL A 325 3.46 -9.11 11.51
N ILE A 326 2.56 -10.09 11.52
CA ILE A 326 2.45 -11.11 10.47
C ILE A 326 2.08 -10.46 9.13
N PHE A 327 1.14 -9.51 9.12
CA PHE A 327 0.79 -8.73 7.92
C PHE A 327 2.05 -8.04 7.32
N ILE A 328 2.78 -7.26 8.11
CA ILE A 328 3.98 -6.54 7.65
C ILE A 328 5.05 -7.53 7.15
N HIS A 329 5.32 -8.58 7.91
CA HIS A 329 6.29 -9.61 7.54
C HIS A 329 5.97 -10.22 6.18
N ARG A 330 4.70 -10.53 5.90
CA ARG A 330 4.28 -11.09 4.61
C ARG A 330 4.47 -10.11 3.45
N VAL A 331 4.15 -8.83 3.64
CA VAL A 331 4.36 -7.81 2.61
C VAL A 331 5.84 -7.71 2.27
N PHE A 332 6.73 -7.61 3.27
CA PHE A 332 8.18 -7.56 3.04
C PHE A 332 8.72 -8.85 2.39
N ARG A 333 8.27 -10.02 2.85
CA ARG A 333 8.66 -11.31 2.26
C ARG A 333 8.27 -11.40 0.78
N THR A 334 7.10 -10.90 0.43
CA THR A 334 6.64 -10.82 -0.96
C THR A 334 7.48 -9.84 -1.76
N ALA A 335 7.73 -8.65 -1.23
CA ALA A 335 8.50 -7.60 -1.89
C ALA A 335 9.91 -8.07 -2.29
N LYS A 336 10.59 -8.83 -1.41
CA LYS A 336 11.91 -9.41 -1.70
C LYS A 336 11.93 -10.34 -2.91
N ARG A 337 10.79 -10.97 -3.24
CA ARG A 337 10.65 -11.90 -4.38
C ARG A 337 10.22 -11.22 -5.67
N LEU A 338 9.93 -9.91 -5.64
CA LEU A 338 9.51 -9.16 -6.82
C LEU A 338 10.70 -8.90 -7.76
N LYS A 339 10.46 -9.09 -9.06
CA LYS A 339 11.44 -8.86 -10.12
C LYS A 339 11.40 -7.44 -10.66
N MET A 340 10.21 -6.85 -10.79
CA MET A 340 10.05 -5.47 -11.26
C MET A 340 10.42 -4.47 -10.15
N ALA A 341 11.38 -3.59 -10.43
CA ALA A 341 11.89 -2.59 -9.49
C ALA A 341 10.77 -1.69 -8.93
N TYR A 342 9.92 -1.15 -9.81
CA TYR A 342 8.79 -0.31 -9.41
C TYR A 342 7.85 -1.01 -8.41
N GLY A 343 7.43 -2.25 -8.71
CA GLY A 343 6.54 -3.01 -7.83
C GLY A 343 7.19 -3.32 -6.48
N LYS A 344 8.48 -3.63 -6.47
CA LYS A 344 9.27 -3.80 -5.24
C LYS A 344 9.24 -2.54 -4.37
N MET A 345 9.53 -1.39 -4.97
CA MET A 345 9.59 -0.10 -4.27
C MET A 345 8.23 0.35 -3.74
N VAL A 346 7.16 0.23 -4.52
CA VAL A 346 5.80 0.54 -4.06
C VAL A 346 5.44 -0.35 -2.87
N MET A 347 5.66 -1.67 -2.98
CA MET A 347 5.29 -2.61 -1.93
C MET A 347 6.10 -2.37 -0.64
N THR A 348 7.42 -2.10 -0.73
CA THR A 348 8.24 -1.77 0.45
C THR A 348 7.91 -0.41 1.04
N GLY A 349 7.61 0.60 0.21
CA GLY A 349 7.23 1.94 0.66
C GLY A 349 5.89 1.92 1.42
N LEU A 350 4.88 1.24 0.88
CA LEU A 350 3.60 1.04 1.58
C LEU A 350 3.78 0.24 2.87
N ALA A 351 4.62 -0.81 2.87
CA ALA A 351 4.93 -1.56 4.09
C ALA A 351 5.58 -0.67 5.15
N ALA A 352 6.48 0.23 4.76
CA ALA A 352 7.11 1.19 5.66
C ALA A 352 6.10 2.17 6.26
N VAL A 353 5.16 2.68 5.45
CA VAL A 353 4.08 3.55 5.92
C VAL A 353 3.22 2.83 6.96
N PHE A 354 2.76 1.62 6.66
CA PHE A 354 1.97 0.81 7.59
C PHE A 354 2.74 0.51 8.88
N ALA A 355 4.01 0.08 8.77
CA ALA A 355 4.83 -0.26 9.92
C ALA A 355 5.11 0.96 10.82
N ALA A 356 5.47 2.10 10.24
CA ALA A 356 5.72 3.33 10.98
C ALA A 356 4.45 3.80 11.71
N LYS A 357 3.31 3.84 11.00
CA LYS A 357 2.02 4.23 11.58
C LYS A 357 1.63 3.34 12.76
N TYR A 358 1.79 2.03 12.61
CA TYR A 358 1.49 1.08 13.67
C TYR A 358 2.44 1.19 14.87
N LEU A 359 3.75 1.28 14.65
CA LEU A 359 4.73 1.43 15.72
C LEU A 359 4.51 2.73 16.51
N LEU A 360 4.24 3.84 15.83
CA LEU A 360 3.91 5.10 16.49
C LEU A 360 2.64 4.97 17.34
N SER A 361 1.59 4.35 16.81
CA SER A 361 0.35 4.11 17.57
C SER A 361 0.62 3.27 18.82
N ILE A 362 1.39 2.19 18.71
CA ILE A 362 1.76 1.33 19.86
C ILE A 362 2.60 2.12 20.87
N PHE A 363 3.62 2.86 20.45
CA PHE A 363 4.45 3.66 21.34
C PHE A 363 3.66 4.76 22.06
N THR A 364 2.71 5.39 21.38
CA THR A 364 1.79 6.35 21.99
C THR A 364 0.89 5.67 23.03
N ASN A 365 0.33 4.51 22.72
CA ASN A 365 -0.52 3.76 23.65
C ASN A 365 0.24 3.27 24.89
N PHE A 366 1.54 2.94 24.75
CA PHE A 366 2.40 2.62 25.89
C PHE A 366 2.94 3.84 26.66
N GLY A 367 2.66 5.06 26.19
CA GLY A 367 3.17 6.24 26.85
C GLY A 367 4.64 6.56 26.56
N LEU A 368 5.22 5.99 25.50
CA LEU A 368 6.61 6.26 25.14
C LEU A 368 6.75 7.54 24.31
N LEU A 369 5.70 7.92 23.57
CA LEU A 369 5.68 9.10 22.71
C LEU A 369 4.38 9.89 22.90
N PRO A 370 4.42 11.18 23.31
CA PRO A 370 3.24 12.03 23.49
C PRO A 370 2.73 12.55 22.15
N LEU A 371 2.29 11.63 21.28
CA LEU A 371 1.72 11.94 19.97
C LEU A 371 0.20 11.82 20.02
N SER A 372 -0.51 12.72 19.36
CA SER A 372 -1.95 12.64 19.14
C SER A 372 -2.26 12.41 17.66
N GLY A 373 -3.43 11.85 17.35
CA GLY A 373 -3.92 11.64 15.99
C GLY A 373 -3.31 10.45 15.24
N VAL A 374 -2.67 9.49 15.92
CA VAL A 374 -2.11 8.30 15.27
C VAL A 374 -3.09 7.15 15.29
N SER A 375 -3.83 7.00 14.20
CA SER A 375 -4.74 5.88 14.02
C SER A 375 -3.97 4.55 13.86
N MET A 376 -4.41 3.51 14.55
CA MET A 376 -3.92 2.14 14.39
C MET A 376 -4.48 1.57 13.07
N PRO A 377 -3.61 1.14 12.13
CA PRO A 377 -4.06 0.65 10.84
C PRO A 377 -5.10 -0.47 10.95
N PHE A 378 -6.14 -0.37 10.14
CA PHE A 378 -7.28 -1.29 10.05
C PHE A 378 -8.11 -1.48 11.32
N MET A 379 -7.82 -0.77 12.41
CA MET A 379 -8.50 -0.98 13.69
C MET A 379 -9.18 0.29 14.18
N SER A 380 -8.45 1.40 14.26
CA SER A 380 -8.97 2.67 14.79
C SER A 380 -10.11 3.25 13.95
N TYR A 381 -11.01 3.96 14.61
CA TYR A 381 -12.09 4.71 13.98
C TYR A 381 -11.56 5.82 13.07
N GLY A 382 -12.22 6.01 11.93
CA GLY A 382 -11.89 7.03 10.94
C GLY A 382 -12.15 6.52 9.53
N GLY A 383 -13.02 7.22 8.79
CA GLY A 383 -13.45 6.74 7.48
C GLY A 383 -12.36 6.82 6.42
N SER A 384 -11.67 7.96 6.34
CA SER A 384 -10.70 8.23 5.29
C SER A 384 -9.48 7.31 5.33
N HIS A 385 -8.95 7.00 6.53
CA HIS A 385 -7.77 6.14 6.63
C HIS A 385 -8.12 4.67 6.40
N ILE A 386 -9.25 4.15 6.89
CA ILE A 386 -9.69 2.77 6.63
C ILE A 386 -9.83 2.54 5.11
N LEU A 387 -10.48 3.46 4.39
CA LEU A 387 -10.64 3.36 2.95
C LEU A 387 -9.29 3.34 2.22
N LEU A 388 -8.38 4.24 2.61
CA LEU A 388 -7.05 4.32 2.01
C LEU A 388 -6.22 3.06 2.29
N GLU A 389 -6.23 2.56 3.51
CA GLU A 389 -5.48 1.37 3.92
C GLU A 389 -5.97 0.14 3.15
N MET A 390 -7.29 0.02 2.97
CA MET A 390 -7.89 -1.01 2.10
C MET A 390 -7.49 -0.86 0.65
N MET A 391 -7.45 0.37 0.13
CA MET A 391 -6.95 0.65 -1.22
C MET A 391 -5.47 0.27 -1.38
N ALA A 392 -4.64 0.59 -0.40
CA ALA A 392 -3.23 0.24 -0.37
C ALA A 392 -3.03 -1.28 -0.34
N VAL A 393 -3.83 -2.01 0.45
CA VAL A 393 -3.84 -3.49 0.41
C VAL A 393 -4.27 -4.00 -0.96
N GLY A 394 -5.29 -3.42 -1.58
CA GLY A 394 -5.70 -3.75 -2.95
C GLY A 394 -4.55 -3.62 -3.95
N LEU A 395 -3.75 -2.56 -3.81
CA LEU A 395 -2.55 -2.35 -4.63
C LEU A 395 -1.45 -3.39 -4.33
N ILE A 396 -1.21 -3.73 -3.05
CA ILE A 396 -0.27 -4.79 -2.64
C ILE A 396 -0.69 -6.14 -3.26
N LEU A 397 -1.98 -6.47 -3.23
CA LEU A 397 -2.52 -7.69 -3.84
C LEU A 397 -2.41 -7.67 -5.38
N SER A 398 -2.62 -6.51 -6.01
CA SER A 398 -2.41 -6.30 -7.44
C SER A 398 -0.96 -6.55 -7.87
N ILE A 399 0.00 -6.12 -7.05
CA ILE A 399 1.43 -6.40 -7.26
C ILE A 399 1.72 -7.89 -7.04
N TYR A 400 1.19 -8.50 -5.97
CA TYR A 400 1.35 -9.93 -5.67
C TYR A 400 0.88 -10.80 -6.86
N ARG A 401 -0.30 -10.48 -7.41
CA ARG A 401 -0.90 -11.18 -8.57
C ARG A 401 0.02 -11.20 -9.78
N ARG A 402 0.78 -10.13 -10.02
CA ARG A 402 1.63 -9.95 -11.21
C ARG A 402 3.12 -10.20 -10.96
N ARG A 403 3.48 -10.78 -9.80
CA ARG A 403 4.89 -10.96 -9.39
C ARG A 403 5.74 -11.80 -10.35
N GLN A 404 5.11 -12.74 -11.07
CA GLN A 404 5.80 -13.69 -11.95
C GLN A 404 5.94 -13.17 -13.39
N MET A 405 5.29 -12.05 -13.76
CA MET A 405 5.35 -11.56 -15.14
C MET A 405 6.73 -11.08 -15.59
N GLY A 406 7.65 -10.80 -14.65
CA GLY A 406 9.04 -10.50 -14.99
C GLY A 406 9.84 -11.68 -15.54
N ASP A 407 9.34 -12.91 -15.42
CA ASP A 407 10.04 -14.13 -15.86
C ASP A 407 9.81 -14.51 -17.31
N VAL A 408 8.65 -14.17 -17.85
CA VAL A 408 8.28 -14.43 -19.25
C VAL A 408 9.31 -13.74 -20.16
N PHE A 409 9.56 -12.45 -19.93
CA PHE A 409 10.48 -11.63 -20.73
C PHE A 409 11.97 -12.03 -20.66
N ARG A 410 12.44 -12.71 -19.60
CA ARG A 410 13.87 -13.01 -19.42
C ARG A 410 14.25 -14.42 -19.87
N LYS A 411 13.32 -15.38 -19.83
CA LYS A 411 13.55 -16.71 -20.41
C LYS A 411 13.52 -16.67 -21.93
N GLU A 412 12.67 -15.83 -22.52
CA GLU A 412 12.52 -15.71 -23.99
C GLU A 412 13.68 -14.94 -24.64
N ALA A 413 14.24 -13.92 -23.99
CA ALA A 413 15.43 -13.24 -24.50
C ALA A 413 16.70 -14.10 -24.46
N GLY A 414 16.72 -15.16 -23.63
CA GLY A 414 17.84 -16.11 -23.51
C GLY A 414 17.68 -17.39 -24.33
N SER A 415 16.52 -17.62 -24.95
CA SER A 415 16.34 -18.70 -25.94
C SER A 415 16.55 -18.23 -27.38
N ILE A 416 16.84 -16.94 -27.57
CA ILE A 416 17.14 -16.28 -28.86
C ILE A 416 18.64 -15.90 -28.95
N SER A 417 19.44 -16.27 -27.96
CA SER A 417 20.91 -16.20 -27.96
C SER A 417 21.51 -17.59 -27.84
#